data_AF-A0A6B3G5M9-F1
#
_entry.id   AF-A0A6B3G5M9-F1
#
_cell.length_a   1.000
_cell.length_b   1.000
_cell.length_c   1.000
_cell.angle_alpha   90.00
_cell.angle_beta   90.00
_cell.angle_gamma   90.00
#
_symmetry.space_group_name_H-M   'P 1'
#
loop_
_entity.id
_entity.type
_entity.pdbx_description
1 polymer ?
#
loop_
_entity_poly.entity_id
_entity_poly.type
_entity_poly.pdbx_seq_one_letter_code
_entity_poly.pdbx_strand_id
1 'polypeptide(L)'
;LQRVIVGLLLGGVIGTSLALVSGLSRLGEDLVDATVQMLRTVPWVGLIPLFIIWLGIGEAPKVALIALGVAFHLYLNVYAGIRGVDAHLI
;
A
#
# COMPACT_ATOMS: atom_id res chain seq x y z
N LEU A 1 17.75 3.98 -10.34
CA LEU A 1 17.76 2.93 -9.30
C LEU A 1 17.43 3.49 -7.92
N GLN A 2 18.10 4.56 -7.46
CA GLN A 2 17.84 5.18 -6.14
C GLN A 2 16.35 5.43 -5.85
N ARG A 3 15.60 6.07 -6.76
CA ARG A 3 14.16 6.29 -6.59
C ARG A 3 13.33 5.02 -6.39
N VAL A 4 13.72 3.94 -7.07
CA VAL A 4 13.03 2.65 -7.00
C VAL A 4 13.29 2.01 -5.65
N ILE A 5 14.54 2.02 -5.18
CA ILE A 5 14.92 1.49 -3.87
C ILE A 5 14.23 2.27 -2.75
N VAL A 6 14.27 3.61 -2.79
CA VAL A 6 13.62 4.46 -1.79
C VAL A 6 12.10 4.25 -1.80
N GLY A 7 11.47 4.25 -2.98
CA GLY A 7 10.04 3.99 -3.11
C GLY A 7 9.65 2.59 -2.63
N LEU A 8 10.46 1.57 -2.94
CA LEU A 8 10.27 0.20 -2.49
C LEU A 8 10.34 0.08 -0.97
N LEU A 9 11.34 0.69 -0.33
CA LEU A 9 11.50 0.65 1.12
C LEU A 9 10.36 1.36 1.83
N LEU A 10 10.01 2.57 1.38
CA LEU A 10 8.88 3.33 1.96
C LEU A 10 7.57 2.59 1.77
N GLY A 11 7.28 2.16 0.54
CA GLY A 11 6.06 1.43 0.21
C GLY A 11 5.96 0.10 0.92
N GLY A 12 7.05 -0.66 0.97
CA GLY A 12 7.11 -1.95 1.66
C GLY A 12 6.87 -1.82 3.15
N VAL A 13 7.56 -0.91 3.83
CA VAL A 13 7.35 -0.67 5.26
C VAL A 13 5.90 -0.26 5.55
N ILE A 14 5.35 0.69 4.78
CA ILE A 14 3.97 1.16 4.98
C ILE A 14 2.96 0.04 4.71
N GLY A 15 3.04 -0.60 3.54
CA GLY A 15 2.09 -1.64 3.12
C GLY A 15 2.09 -2.84 4.04
N THR A 16 3.27 -3.34 4.42
CA THR A 16 3.39 -4.47 5.35
C THR A 16 2.89 -4.10 6.74
N SER A 17 3.23 -2.93 7.27
CA SER A 17 2.76 -2.50 8.60
C SER A 17 1.24 -2.39 8.65
N LEU A 18 0.63 -1.78 7.63
CA LEU A 18 -0.83 -1.66 7.54
C LEU A 18 -1.50 -3.04 7.43
N ALA A 19 -0.94 -3.96 6.64
CA ALA A 19 -1.49 -5.31 6.48
C ALA A 19 -1.34 -6.17 7.74
N LEU A 20 -0.27 -5.98 8.51
CA LEU A 20 -0.14 -6.64 9.82
C LEU A 20 -1.20 -6.13 10.79
N VAL A 21 -1.42 -4.82 10.85
CA VAL A 21 -2.45 -4.22 11.71
C VAL A 21 -3.85 -4.70 11.31
N SER A 22 -4.18 -4.71 10.01
CA SER A 22 -5.51 -5.15 9.55
C SER A 22 -5.69 -6.66 9.57
N GLY A 23 -4.65 -7.44 9.23
CA GLY A 23 -4.72 -8.90 9.20
C GLY A 23 -4.84 -9.53 10.58
N LEU A 24 -4.28 -8.89 11.62
CA LEU A 24 -4.25 -9.41 12.99
C LEU A 24 -5.34 -8.81 13.90
N SER A 25 -6.05 -7.76 13.47
CA SER A 25 -7.05 -7.09 14.32
C SER A 25 -8.36 -6.82 13.59
N ARG A 26 -9.47 -6.99 14.31
CA ARG A 26 -10.83 -6.69 13.79
C ARG A 26 -11.03 -5.20 13.47
N LEU A 27 -10.51 -4.31 14.33
CA LEU A 27 -10.59 -2.87 14.09
C LEU A 27 -9.76 -2.44 12.87
N GLY A 28 -8.61 -3.07 12.65
CA GLY A 28 -7.80 -2.81 11.46
C GLY A 28 -8.47 -3.31 10.19
N GLU A 29 -9.17 -4.45 10.23
CA GLU A 29 -10.02 -4.91 9.12
C GLU A 29 -11.12 -3.89 8.79
N ASP A 30 -11.88 -3.44 9.79
CA ASP A 30 -12.99 -2.50 9.57
C ASP A 30 -12.54 -1.12 9.08
N LEU A 31 -11.39 -0.61 9.56
CA LEU A 31 -10.94 0.75 9.26
C LEU A 31 -9.94 0.78 8.09
N VAL A 32 -8.92 -0.07 8.12
CA VAL A 32 -7.82 -0.04 7.14
C VAL A 32 -8.20 -0.84 5.90
N ASP A 33 -8.66 -2.08 6.05
CA ASP A 33 -8.99 -2.89 4.88
C ASP A 33 -10.11 -2.27 4.06
N ALA A 34 -11.21 -1.88 4.70
CA ALA A 34 -12.31 -1.19 4.03
C ALA A 34 -11.82 0.02 3.21
N THR A 35 -10.94 0.85 3.79
CA THR A 35 -10.36 2.01 3.10
C THR A 35 -9.49 1.61 1.92
N VAL A 36 -8.64 0.59 2.08
CA VAL A 36 -7.78 0.07 1.00
C VAL A 36 -8.62 -0.50 -0.15
N GLN A 37 -9.69 -1.24 0.17
CA GLN A 37 -10.61 -1.78 -0.84
C GLN A 37 -11.29 -0.67 -1.64
N MET A 38 -11.71 0.42 -0.98
CA MET A 38 -12.25 1.60 -1.67
C MET A 38 -11.22 2.23 -2.59
N LEU A 39 -9.98 2.37 -2.12
CA LEU A 39 -8.89 2.97 -2.89
C LEU A 39 -8.53 2.14 -4.13
N ARG A 40 -8.82 0.84 -4.14
CA ARG A 40 -8.64 -0.06 -5.30
C ARG A 40 -9.44 0.36 -6.53
N THR A 41 -10.54 1.07 -6.33
CA THR A 41 -11.39 1.56 -7.41
C THR A 41 -10.80 2.78 -8.12
N VAL A 42 -9.82 3.44 -7.49
CA VAL A 42 -9.18 4.63 -8.04
C VAL A 42 -8.22 4.24 -9.17
N PRO A 43 -8.37 4.79 -10.39
CA PRO A 43 -7.48 4.49 -11.49
C PRO A 43 -6.09 5.08 -11.22
N TRP A 44 -5.08 4.22 -11.12
CA TRP A 44 -3.70 4.60 -10.84
C TRP A 44 -3.14 5.65 -11.80
N VAL A 45 -3.53 5.59 -13.08
CA VAL A 45 -3.09 6.53 -14.11
C VAL A 45 -3.54 7.96 -13.79
N GLY A 46 -4.69 8.14 -13.13
CA GLY A 46 -5.21 9.45 -12.74
C GLY A 46 -4.45 10.10 -11.59
N LEU A 47 -3.67 9.33 -10.83
CA LEU A 47 -2.89 9.86 -9.70
C LEU A 47 -1.65 10.62 -10.18
N ILE A 48 -1.10 10.27 -11.34
CA ILE A 48 0.13 10.88 -11.88
C ILE A 48 0.04 12.41 -11.91
N PRO A 49 -0.96 13.04 -12.55
CA PRO A 49 -1.06 14.50 -12.59
C PRO A 49 -1.30 15.11 -11.20
N LEU A 50 -2.08 14.45 -10.33
CA LEU A 50 -2.33 14.93 -8.96
C LEU A 50 -1.03 15.05 -8.15
N PHE A 51 -0.21 14.01 -8.16
CA PHE A 51 1.08 14.00 -7.46
C PHE A 51 2.05 15.03 -8.05
N ILE A 52 2.01 15.29 -9.35
CA ILE A 52 2.82 16.34 -9.98
C ILE A 52 2.36 17.73 -9.51
N ILE A 53 1.04 17.98 -9.41
CA ILE A 53 0.51 19.26 -8.93
C ILE A 53 0.88 19.50 -7.47
N TRP A 54 0.80 18.48 -6.61
CA TRP A 54 1.09 18.61 -5.18
C TRP A 54 2.58 18.65 -4.83
N LEU A 55 3.39 17.77 -5.43
CA LEU A 55 4.80 17.61 -5.07
C LEU A 55 5.74 18.33 -6.05
N GLY A 56 5.19 18.96 -7.08
CA GLY A 56 5.94 19.61 -8.15
C GLY A 56 6.52 18.64 -9.18
N ILE A 57 7.14 19.18 -10.21
CA ILE A 57 7.83 18.40 -11.24
C ILE A 57 9.19 17.96 -10.70
N GLY A 58 9.50 16.67 -10.76
CA GLY A 58 10.80 16.15 -10.31
C GLY A 58 10.79 14.66 -9.97
N GLU A 59 11.66 14.27 -9.04
CA GLU A 59 11.77 12.88 -8.58
C GLU A 59 10.76 12.51 -7.48
N ALA A 60 10.29 13.49 -6.69
CA ALA A 60 9.37 13.25 -5.57
C ALA A 60 8.05 12.57 -5.99
N PRO A 61 7.32 13.03 -7.04
CA PRO A 61 6.13 12.33 -7.53
C PRO A 61 6.42 10.90 -7.97
N LYS A 62 7.57 10.66 -8.61
CA LYS A 62 7.96 9.33 -9.09
C LYS A 62 8.18 8.38 -7.92
N VAL A 63 8.88 8.84 -6.88
CA VAL A 63 9.09 8.05 -5.65
C VAL A 63 7.76 7.78 -4.95
N ALA A 64 6.89 8.79 -4.83
CA ALA A 64 5.58 8.64 -4.20
C ALA A 64 4.69 7.61 -4.93
N LEU A 65 4.65 7.66 -6.26
CA LEU A 65 3.90 6.70 -7.08
C LEU A 65 4.44 5.27 -6.94
N ILE A 66 5.77 5.11 -6.93
CA ILE A 66 6.40 3.79 -6.69
C ILE A 66 6.05 3.29 -5.30
N ALA A 67 6.19 4.13 -4.27
CA ALA A 67 5.89 3.77 -2.88
C ALA A 67 4.42 3.39 -2.71
N LEU A 68 3.50 4.16 -3.29
CA LEU A 68 2.08 3.87 -3.23
C LEU A 68 1.76 2.54 -3.90
N GLY A 69 2.29 2.31 -5.12
CA GLY A 69 2.11 1.06 -5.86
C GLY A 69 2.62 -0.15 -5.08
N VAL A 70 3.82 -0.05 -4.54
CA VAL A 70 4.43 -1.09 -3.71
C VAL A 70 3.61 -1.32 -2.45
N ALA A 71 3.22 -0.27 -1.72
CA ALA A 71 2.43 -0.38 -0.49
C ALA A 71 1.11 -1.12 -0.74
N PHE A 72 0.41 -0.78 -1.83
CA PHE A 72 -0.87 -1.38 -2.16
C PHE A 72 -0.74 -2.88 -2.49
N HIS A 73 0.22 -3.24 -3.33
CA HIS A 73 0.45 -4.64 -3.70
C HIS A 73 0.94 -5.47 -2.53
N LEU A 74 1.88 -4.96 -1.73
CA LEU A 74 2.36 -5.66 -0.53
C LEU A 74 1.25 -5.81 0.50
N TYR A 75 0.46 -4.76 0.72
CA TYR A 75 -0.66 -4.82 1.66
C TYR A 75 -1.60 -5.97 1.32
N LEU A 76 -2.05 -6.05 0.07
CA LEU A 76 -3.01 -7.06 -0.37
C LEU A 76 -2.45 -8.49 -0.23
N ASN A 77 -1.19 -8.69 -0.62
CA ASN A 77 -0.56 -10.01 -0.53
C ASN A 77 -0.32 -10.44 0.92
N VAL A 78 0.16 -9.54 1.78
CA VAL A 78 0.42 -9.85 3.19
C VAL A 78 -0.90 -10.08 3.94
N TYR A 79 -1.90 -9.23 3.73
CA TYR A 79 -3.22 -9.38 4.34
C TYR A 79 -3.87 -10.72 3.95
N ALA A 80 -3.90 -11.04 2.65
CA ALA A 80 -4.41 -12.32 2.17
C ALA A 80 -3.62 -13.51 2.73
N GLY A 81 -2.29 -13.38 2.84
CA GLY A 81 -1.44 -14.39 3.46
C GLY A 81 -1.80 -14.64 4.93
N ILE A 82 -2.00 -13.58 5.72
CA ILE A 82 -2.37 -13.68 7.14
C ILE A 82 -3.75 -14.33 7.30
N ARG A 83 -4.74 -13.88 6.54
CA ARG A 83 -6.12 -14.37 6.66
C ARG A 83 -6.34 -15.75 6.01
N GLY A 84 -5.43 -16.17 5.14
CA GLY A 84 -5.44 -17.48 4.48
C GLY A 84 -4.77 -18.59 5.30
N VAL A 85 -4.15 -18.29 6.44
CA VAL A 85 -3.63 -19.33 7.35
C VAL A 85 -4.80 -20.10 7.95
N ASP A 86 -4.77 -21.44 7.84
CA ASP A 86 -5.79 -22.31 8.40
C ASP A 86 -5.89 -22.12 9.92
N ALA A 87 -7.12 -21.98 10.43
CA ALA A 87 -7.38 -21.81 11.86
C ALA A 87 -6.97 -23.03 12.71
N HIS A 88 -6.72 -24.19 12.10
CA HIS A 88 -6.16 -25.36 12.80
C HIS A 88 -4.64 -25.31 13.04
N LEU A 89 -3.94 -24.32 12.50
CA LEU A 89 -2.49 -24.13 12.67
C LEU A 89 -2.12 -23.11 13.77
N ILE A 90 -3.11 -22.47 14.40
CA ILE A 90 -2.98 -21.44 15.45
C ILE A 90 -3.59 -21.90 16.77
#